data_AF-A0A662YVX6-F1
#
_entry.id   AF-A0A662YVX6-F1
#
_cell.length_a   1.000
_cell.length_b   1.000
_cell.length_c   1.000
_cell.angle_alpha   90.00
_cell.angle_beta   90.00
_cell.angle_gamma   90.00
#
_symmetry.space_group_name_H-M   'P 1'
#
loop_
_entity.id
_entity.type
_entity.pdbx_description
1 polymer ?
#
loop_
_entity_poly.entity_id
_entity_poly.type
_entity_poly.pdbx_seq_one_letter_code
_entity_poly.pdbx_strand_id
1 'polypeptide(L)'
;MYWSSSISIGLFRDALSRDRFFQLRSNLHVVNNNERSPEDTDVFYKYVKGKPELWGVKVYFLCGKSGLAYDFVIYQGATTELSEQSKMVLGHGAAVVTHLCKRI
;
A
#
# COMPACT_ATOMS: atom_id res chain seq x y z
N MET A 1 18.08 -15.45 13.95
CA MET A 1 17.05 -14.40 14.12
C MET A 1 17.75 -13.05 14.19
N TYR A 2 17.19 -11.96 13.64
CA TYR A 2 17.89 -10.66 13.52
C TYR A 2 18.38 -10.05 14.86
N TRP A 3 17.70 -10.35 15.97
CA TRP A 3 18.09 -9.92 17.33
C TRP A 3 19.02 -10.90 18.06
N SER A 4 19.52 -11.92 17.37
CA SER A 4 20.49 -12.87 17.95
C SER A 4 21.83 -12.17 18.18
N SER A 5 22.42 -12.43 19.36
CA SER A 5 23.79 -12.00 19.68
C SER A 5 24.85 -12.59 18.76
N SER A 6 24.56 -13.71 18.07
CA SER A 6 25.48 -14.40 17.17
C SER A 6 25.59 -13.72 15.80
N ILE A 7 24.55 -13.00 15.37
CA ILE A 7 24.51 -12.30 14.06
C ILE A 7 24.67 -10.79 14.27
N SER A 8 24.41 -10.29 15.49
CA SER A 8 24.68 -8.95 16.04
C SER A 8 24.76 -7.81 15.01
N ILE A 9 23.71 -7.66 14.21
CA ILE A 9 23.54 -6.45 13.41
C ILE A 9 23.05 -5.37 14.39
N GLY A 10 23.98 -4.57 14.92
CA GLY A 10 23.73 -3.55 15.95
C GLY A 10 22.54 -2.65 15.59
N LEU A 11 22.40 -2.30 14.30
CA LEU A 11 21.30 -1.50 13.78
C LEU A 11 19.90 -1.95 14.24
N PHE A 12 19.60 -3.25 14.25
CA PHE A 12 18.27 -3.73 14.67
C PHE A 12 18.12 -3.78 16.18
N ARG A 13 19.20 -4.10 16.89
CA ARG A 13 19.20 -4.27 18.35
C ARG A 13 19.10 -2.92 19.06
N ASP A 14 19.75 -1.91 18.49
CA ASP A 14 19.82 -0.57 19.05
C ASP A 14 18.59 0.27 18.66
N ALA A 15 17.94 -0.06 17.53
CA ALA A 15 16.74 0.64 17.10
C ALA A 15 15.45 0.19 17.82
N LEU A 16 15.24 -1.12 18.00
CA LEU A 16 13.98 -1.65 18.56
C LEU A 16 14.19 -3.04 19.18
N SER A 17 13.61 -3.31 20.35
CA SER A 17 13.66 -4.66 20.91
C SER A 17 12.79 -5.64 20.10
N ARG A 18 13.17 -6.93 20.10
CA ARG A 18 12.41 -8.00 19.44
C ARG A 18 10.93 -7.99 19.86
N ASP A 19 10.69 -7.90 21.16
CA ASP A 19 9.33 -8.01 21.71
C ASP A 19 8.51 -6.76 21.35
N ARG A 20 9.15 -5.58 21.34
CA ARG A 20 8.50 -4.35 20.86
C ARG A 20 8.18 -4.41 19.37
N PHE A 21 9.06 -4.98 18.54
CA PHE A 21 8.79 -5.20 17.12
C PHE A 21 7.55 -6.07 16.92
N PHE A 22 7.43 -7.20 17.62
CA PHE A 22 6.26 -8.07 17.49
C PHE A 22 4.98 -7.41 18.00
N GLN A 23 5.05 -6.65 19.09
CA GLN A 23 3.91 -5.86 19.56
C GLN A 23 3.46 -4.84 18.50
N LEU A 24 4.38 -4.03 17.97
CA LEU A 24 4.05 -3.03 16.96
C LEU A 24 3.49 -3.68 15.69
N ARG A 25 4.14 -4.74 15.19
CA ARG A 25 3.72 -5.48 14.00
C ARG A 25 2.29 -6.01 14.13
N SER A 26 1.94 -6.58 15.29
CA SER A 26 0.61 -7.16 15.50
C SER A 26 -0.48 -6.12 15.74
N ASN A 27 -0.13 -4.87 16.07
CA ASN A 27 -1.08 -3.79 16.37
C ASN A 27 -1.06 -2.66 15.35
N LEU A 28 -0.26 -2.76 14.28
CA LEU A 28 -0.24 -1.76 13.22
C LEU A 28 -1.54 -1.87 12.41
N HIS A 29 -2.37 -0.84 12.51
CA HIS A 29 -3.65 -0.75 11.81
C HIS A 29 -3.71 0.54 11.00
N VAL A 30 -3.94 0.43 9.70
CA VAL A 30 -3.94 1.57 8.75
C VAL A 30 -5.31 1.64 8.06
N VAL A 31 -6.39 1.51 8.84
CA VAL A 31 -7.79 1.60 8.39
C VAL A 31 -8.63 2.22 9.51
N ASN A 32 -9.55 3.14 9.20
CA ASN A 32 -10.53 3.59 10.18
C ASN A 32 -11.75 2.66 10.17
N ASN A 33 -11.87 1.78 11.17
CA ASN A 33 -12.98 0.83 11.24
C ASN A 33 -14.35 1.50 11.44
N ASN A 34 -14.39 2.73 11.95
CA ASN A 34 -15.63 3.46 12.20
C ASN A 34 -16.25 4.03 10.91
N GLU A 35 -15.45 4.15 9.85
CA GLU A 35 -15.89 4.68 8.55
C GLU A 35 -16.15 3.55 7.53
N ARG A 36 -15.91 2.29 7.92
CA ARG A 36 -16.13 1.15 7.04
C ARG A 36 -17.61 0.80 6.99
N SER A 37 -18.19 0.83 5.78
CA SER A 37 -19.55 0.36 5.56
C SER A 37 -19.64 -1.16 5.78
N PRO A 38 -20.72 -1.67 6.40
CA PRO A 38 -20.94 -3.12 6.58
C PRO A 38 -21.06 -3.87 5.25
N GLU A 39 -21.42 -3.19 4.17
CA GLU A 39 -21.59 -3.74 2.83
C GLU A 39 -20.26 -3.81 2.04
N ASP A 40 -19.16 -3.26 2.59
CA ASP A 40 -17.86 -3.24 1.92
C ASP A 40 -17.20 -4.64 1.91
N THR A 41 -17.38 -5.31 0.78
CA THR A 41 -16.80 -6.63 0.46
C THR A 41 -15.38 -6.54 -0.10
N ASP A 42 -14.79 -5.34 -0.20
CA ASP A 42 -13.47 -5.19 -0.77
C ASP A 42 -12.39 -5.80 0.14
N VAL A 43 -11.53 -6.62 -0.47
CA VAL A 43 -10.38 -7.25 0.18
C VAL A 43 -9.11 -6.55 -0.24
N PHE A 44 -8.21 -6.25 0.70
CA PHE A 44 -6.99 -5.50 0.42
C PHE A 44 -6.07 -6.16 -0.62
N TYR A 45 -6.00 -7.50 -0.61
CA TYR A 45 -5.25 -8.28 -1.59
C TYR A 45 -6.10 -8.50 -2.84
N LYS A 46 -5.49 -8.37 -4.02
CA LYS A 46 -6.14 -8.52 -5.32
C LYS A 46 -5.53 -9.69 -6.08
N TYR A 47 -6.39 -10.39 -6.82
CA TYR A 47 -5.95 -11.35 -7.81
C TYR A 47 -5.54 -10.64 -9.11
N VAL A 48 -4.33 -10.90 -9.60
CA VAL A 48 -3.83 -10.36 -10.88
C VAL A 48 -3.30 -11.48 -11.74
N LYS A 49 -4.09 -11.87 -12.74
CA LYS A 49 -3.69 -12.89 -13.72
C LYS A 49 -2.40 -12.48 -14.44
N GLY A 50 -1.46 -13.42 -14.56
CA GLY A 50 -0.21 -13.23 -15.30
C GLY A 50 0.94 -12.62 -14.49
N LYS A 51 0.76 -12.40 -13.18
CA LYS A 51 1.87 -12.09 -12.27
C LYS A 51 2.48 -13.38 -11.71
N PRO A 52 3.79 -13.38 -11.38
CA PRO A 52 4.44 -14.53 -10.74
C PRO A 52 3.72 -14.94 -9.46
N GLU A 53 3.36 -13.94 -8.64
CA GLU A 53 2.48 -14.10 -7.48
C GLU A 53 1.10 -13.52 -7.81
N LEU A 54 0.09 -14.38 -7.83
CA LEU A 54 -1.23 -14.03 -8.32
C LEU A 54 -2.04 -13.21 -7.32
N TRP A 55 -1.75 -13.31 -6.03
CA TRP A 55 -2.47 -12.61 -4.97
C TRP A 55 -1.53 -11.63 -4.26
N GLY A 56 -1.90 -10.35 -4.24
CA GLY A 56 -1.08 -9.33 -3.58
C GLY A 56 -1.71 -7.95 -3.57
N VAL A 57 -1.04 -7.01 -2.93
CA VAL A 57 -1.46 -5.61 -2.92
C VAL A 57 -1.10 -4.98 -4.25
N LYS A 58 -2.07 -4.36 -4.92
CA LYS A 58 -1.83 -3.63 -6.15
C LYS A 58 -1.59 -2.15 -5.82
N VAL A 59 -0.45 -1.62 -6.24
CA VAL A 59 -0.06 -0.22 -6.01
C VAL A 59 0.29 0.41 -7.36
N TYR A 60 -0.24 1.60 -7.64
CA TYR A 60 0.18 2.41 -8.77
C TYR A 60 1.24 3.40 -8.30
N PHE A 61 2.32 3.53 -9.05
CA PHE A 61 3.40 4.47 -8.78
C PHE A 61 3.49 5.49 -9.92
N LEU A 62 3.70 6.75 -9.55
CA LEU A 62 4.17 7.78 -10.45
C LEU A 62 5.68 7.86 -10.33
N CYS A 63 6.38 7.48 -11.40
CA CYS A 63 7.83 7.49 -11.44
C CYS A 63 8.36 8.44 -12.51
N GLY A 64 9.52 9.04 -12.23
CA GLY A 64 10.29 9.76 -13.23
C GLY A 64 10.95 8.82 -14.23
N LYS A 65 11.51 9.40 -15.30
CA LYS A 65 12.27 8.65 -16.31
C LYS A 65 13.45 7.87 -15.71
N SER A 66 14.01 8.34 -14.59
CA SER A 66 15.07 7.64 -13.84
C SER A 66 14.59 6.42 -13.06
N GLY A 67 13.28 6.20 -12.95
CA GLY A 67 12.68 5.18 -12.11
C GLY A 67 12.42 5.63 -10.66
N LEU A 68 12.79 6.86 -10.30
CA LEU A 68 12.49 7.41 -8.97
C LEU A 68 10.98 7.57 -8.78
N ALA A 69 10.43 6.96 -7.73
CA ALA A 69 9.04 7.10 -7.35
C ALA A 69 8.79 8.46 -6.68
N TYR A 70 7.82 9.21 -7.20
CA TYR A 70 7.40 10.52 -6.67
C TYR A 70 6.13 10.42 -5.83
N ASP A 71 5.17 9.60 -6.27
CA ASP A 71 3.90 9.42 -5.59
C ASP A 71 3.35 8.01 -5.83
N PHE A 72 2.39 7.58 -5.02
CA PHE A 72 1.73 6.29 -5.17
C PHE A 72 0.28 6.33 -4.68
N VAL A 73 -0.54 5.43 -5.22
CA VAL A 73 -1.90 5.17 -4.73
C VAL A 73 -2.14 3.66 -4.64
N ILE A 74 -2.70 3.22 -3.52
CA ILE A 74 -3.03 1.82 -3.29
C ILE A 74 -4.38 1.51 -3.93
N TYR A 75 -4.45 0.45 -4.73
CA TYR A 75 -5.70 0.05 -5.37
C TYR A 75 -6.56 -0.78 -4.42
N GLN A 76 -7.71 -0.22 -4.05
CA GLN A 76 -8.71 -0.80 -3.15
C GLN A 76 -10.03 -1.08 -3.91
N GLY A 77 -9.93 -1.57 -5.15
CA GLY A 77 -11.14 -1.87 -5.93
C GLY A 77 -12.02 -0.64 -6.12
N ALA A 78 -13.30 -0.77 -5.79
CA ALA A 78 -14.28 0.30 -5.89
C ALA A 78 -13.97 1.51 -4.98
N THR A 79 -13.36 1.28 -3.82
CA THR A 79 -13.07 2.30 -2.80
C THR A 79 -11.72 2.99 -3.00
N THR A 80 -10.99 2.67 -4.08
CA THR A 80 -9.76 3.41 -4.44
C THR A 80 -10.06 4.91 -4.51
N GLU A 81 -9.26 5.72 -3.81
CA GLU A 81 -9.39 7.18 -3.60
C GLU A 81 -9.28 8.06 -4.88
N LEU A 82 -10.07 7.73 -5.89
CA LEU A 82 -10.10 8.37 -7.20
C LEU A 82 -11.43 9.09 -7.38
N SER A 83 -11.40 10.26 -7.99
CA SER A 83 -12.63 11.01 -8.32
C SER A 83 -13.52 10.22 -9.27
N GLU A 84 -14.77 9.98 -8.87
CA GLU A 84 -15.78 9.32 -9.72
C GLU A 84 -16.00 10.08 -11.03
N GLN A 85 -16.03 11.41 -10.98
CA GLN A 85 -16.13 12.24 -12.18
C GLN A 85 -14.95 11.98 -13.14
N SER A 86 -13.73 11.87 -12.63
CA SER A 86 -12.55 11.55 -13.46
C SER A 86 -12.63 10.13 -14.02
N LYS A 87 -13.10 9.15 -13.24
CA LYS A 87 -13.33 7.77 -13.73
C LYS A 87 -14.37 7.75 -14.85
N MET A 88 -15.47 8.48 -14.72
CA MET A 88 -16.55 8.55 -15.70
C MET A 88 -16.11 9.23 -17.01
N VAL A 89 -15.35 10.32 -16.91
CA VAL A 89 -14.96 11.13 -18.09
C VAL A 89 -13.75 10.54 -18.81
N LEU A 90 -12.75 10.05 -18.06
CA LEU A 90 -11.43 9.67 -18.61
C LEU A 90 -11.16 8.16 -18.57
N GLY A 91 -11.97 7.40 -17.84
CA GLY A 91 -11.70 6.00 -17.51
C GLY A 91 -10.72 5.85 -16.33
N HIS A 92 -10.61 4.61 -15.82
CA HIS A 92 -9.87 4.33 -14.58
C HIS A 92 -8.37 4.67 -14.67
N GLY A 93 -7.70 4.30 -15.76
CA GLY A 93 -6.26 4.52 -15.90
C GLY A 93 -5.88 6.01 -15.90
N ALA A 94 -6.61 6.82 -16.68
CA ALA A 94 -6.39 8.26 -16.72
C ALA A 94 -6.81 8.95 -15.42
N ALA A 95 -7.84 8.44 -14.72
CA ALA A 95 -8.19 8.93 -13.38
C ALA A 95 -7.06 8.69 -12.36
N VAL A 96 -6.38 7.53 -12.42
CA VAL A 96 -5.18 7.25 -11.60
C VAL A 96 -4.06 8.25 -11.90
N VAL A 97 -3.73 8.45 -13.18
CA VAL A 97 -2.67 9.40 -13.58
C VAL A 97 -3.00 10.80 -13.09
N THR A 98 -4.24 11.25 -13.32
CA THR A 98 -4.70 12.58 -12.88
C THR A 98 -4.64 12.72 -11.37
N HIS A 99 -5.02 11.68 -10.60
CA HIS A 99 -4.90 11.70 -9.14
C HIS A 99 -3.44 11.90 -8.70
N LEU A 100 -2.51 11.12 -9.23
CA LEU A 100 -1.09 11.18 -8.84
C LEU A 100 -0.42 12.49 -9.27
N CYS A 101 -0.85 13.09 -10.38
CA CYS A 101 -0.31 14.37 -10.84
C CYS A 101 -0.82 15.59 -10.03
N LYS A 102 -1.85 15.46 -9.18
CA LYS A 102 -2.39 16.62 -8.43
C LYS A 102 -1.44 17.16 -7.35
N ARG A 103 -0.46 16.37 -6.92
CA ARG A 103 0.40 16.66 -5.78
C ARG A 103 1.81 17.11 -6.18
N ILE A 104 2.04 17.32 -7.48
CA ILE A 104 3.31 17.76 -8.08
C ILE A 104 3.05 19.07 -8.84
#